data_AF-A0A2E5X745-F1
#
_entry.id   AF-A0A2E5X745-F1
#
_cell.length_a   1.000
_cell.length_b   1.000
_cell.length_c   1.000
_cell.angle_alpha   90.00
_cell.angle_beta   90.00
_cell.angle_gamma   90.00
#
_symmetry.space_group_name_H-M   'P 1'
#
loop_
_entity.id
_entity.type
_entity.pdbx_description
1 polymer ?
#
loop_
_entity_poly.entity_id
_entity_poly.type
_entity_poly.pdbx_seq_one_letter_code
_entity_poly.pdbx_strand_id
1 'polypeptide(L)'
;MNDARSDPSIPNHPSKEGNPMAKRAYNRRTEEQRITDLESKIAEIKQRQIDRERNDSPVIKELPKLRRQLTKFSTIAIEHGRKDLANSAQLFLAAIQTQAKEAPAKPKSPRKKAKV
;
A
#
# COMPACT_ATOMS: atom_id res chain seq x y z
N MET A 1 -56.38 -16.80 23.04
CA MET A 1 -57.11 -18.04 22.74
C MET A 1 -57.24 -18.09 21.23
N ASN A 2 -56.28 -18.76 20.58
CA ASN A 2 -56.43 -20.13 20.03
C ASN A 2 -57.41 -20.11 18.86
N ASP A 3 -57.14 -20.67 17.69
CA ASP A 3 -56.08 -21.56 17.22
C ASP A 3 -56.29 -21.66 15.69
N ALA A 4 -55.22 -22.03 14.98
CA ALA A 4 -55.22 -22.96 13.84
C ALA A 4 -56.07 -22.67 12.58
N ARG A 5 -55.73 -23.08 11.36
CA ARG A 5 -54.60 -23.71 10.66
C ARG A 5 -55.09 -23.81 9.18
N SER A 6 -54.16 -24.07 8.26
CA SER A 6 -54.36 -24.76 6.96
C SER A 6 -54.72 -23.86 5.75
N ASP A 7 -53.77 -23.24 5.03
CA ASP A 7 -52.93 -23.78 3.90
C ASP A 7 -53.65 -23.71 2.51
N PRO A 8 -52.99 -23.76 1.34
CA PRO A 8 -52.19 -22.71 0.71
C PRO A 8 -52.67 -22.35 -0.72
N SER A 9 -52.78 -21.06 -1.04
CA SER A 9 -52.83 -20.57 -2.44
C SER A 9 -51.47 -19.98 -2.83
N ILE A 10 -50.69 -20.84 -3.47
CA ILE A 10 -49.49 -20.65 -4.28
C ILE A 10 -49.23 -19.17 -4.70
N PRO A 11 -48.16 -18.52 -4.21
CA PRO A 11 -47.58 -17.38 -4.90
C PRO A 11 -46.51 -17.86 -5.89
N ASN A 12 -46.82 -17.66 -7.17
CA ASN A 12 -45.93 -17.55 -8.33
C ASN A 12 -44.44 -17.87 -8.09
N HIS A 13 -43.97 -18.98 -8.64
CA HIS A 13 -42.55 -19.20 -8.90
C HIS A 13 -42.08 -18.15 -9.92
N PRO A 14 -41.11 -17.27 -9.60
CA PRO A 14 -40.34 -16.64 -10.65
C PRO A 14 -39.50 -17.76 -11.30
N SER A 15 -39.87 -18.13 -12.53
CA SER A 15 -39.01 -18.88 -13.44
C SER A 15 -37.63 -18.22 -13.42
N LYS A 16 -36.64 -18.98 -12.92
CA LYS A 16 -35.22 -18.65 -13.00
C LYS A 16 -34.86 -18.52 -14.48
N GLU A 17 -35.00 -17.31 -15.03
CA GLU A 17 -34.21 -16.89 -16.18
C GLU A 17 -32.76 -16.98 -15.73
N GLY A 18 -32.06 -17.95 -16.32
CA GLY A 18 -30.66 -18.19 -16.05
C GLY A 18 -29.89 -16.91 -16.31
N ASN A 19 -29.33 -16.34 -15.24
CA ASN A 19 -28.25 -15.37 -15.35
C ASN A 19 -27.22 -16.02 -16.28
N PRO A 20 -26.94 -15.48 -17.50
CA PRO A 20 -25.84 -16.00 -18.28
C PRO A 20 -24.63 -15.69 -17.42
N MET A 21 -24.12 -16.72 -16.73
CA MET A 21 -22.79 -16.75 -16.17
C MET A 21 -21.93 -16.11 -17.23
N ALA A 22 -21.55 -14.84 -17.01
CA ALA A 22 -20.60 -14.13 -17.81
C ALA A 22 -19.36 -14.99 -17.69
N LYS A 23 -19.22 -15.93 -18.62
CA LYS A 23 -18.14 -16.90 -18.68
C LYS A 23 -16.92 -16.00 -18.72
N ARG A 24 -16.24 -15.87 -17.57
CA ARG A 24 -14.98 -15.12 -17.49
C ARG A 24 -14.15 -15.73 -18.60
N ALA A 25 -13.97 -14.98 -19.68
CA ALA A 25 -13.18 -15.42 -20.81
C ALA A 25 -11.79 -15.66 -20.22
N TYR A 26 -11.50 -16.92 -19.94
CA TYR A 26 -10.24 -17.30 -19.36
C TYR A 26 -9.25 -17.25 -20.51
N ASN A 27 -8.73 -16.05 -20.76
CA ASN A 27 -7.58 -15.89 -21.61
C ASN A 27 -6.49 -16.77 -20.99
N ARG A 28 -6.22 -17.89 -21.66
CA ARG A 28 -5.16 -18.81 -21.26
C ARG A 28 -3.88 -17.98 -21.32
N ARG A 29 -3.41 -17.53 -20.16
CA ARG A 29 -2.14 -16.80 -20.06
C ARG A 29 -1.08 -17.64 -20.73
N THR A 30 -0.36 -17.06 -21.68
CA THR A 30 0.79 -17.70 -22.31
C THR A 30 1.83 -18.02 -21.24
N GLU A 31 2.69 -18.98 -21.50
CA GLU A 31 3.74 -19.36 -20.55
C GLU A 31 4.63 -18.17 -20.20
N GLU A 32 4.92 -17.30 -21.18
CA GLU A 32 5.64 -16.04 -21.00
C GLU A 32 4.93 -15.08 -20.05
N GLN A 33 3.61 -14.89 -20.19
CA GLN A 33 2.84 -14.05 -19.27
C GLN A 33 2.87 -14.59 -17.83
N ARG A 34 2.86 -15.92 -17.67
CA ARG A 34 3.00 -16.54 -16.34
C ARG A 34 4.38 -16.31 -15.76
N ILE A 35 5.42 -16.38 -16.59
CA ILE A 35 6.80 -16.11 -16.16
C ILE A 35 6.90 -14.65 -15.69
N THR A 36 6.42 -13.68 -16.48
CA THR A 36 6.45 -12.26 -16.10
C THR A 36 5.66 -11.96 -14.82
N ASP A 37 4.48 -12.57 -14.66
CA ASP A 37 3.67 -12.46 -13.44
C ASP A 37 4.45 -13.00 -12.21
N LEU A 38 5.10 -14.15 -12.37
CA LEU A 38 5.88 -14.80 -11.30
C LEU A 38 7.15 -14.00 -10.98
N GLU A 39 7.86 -13.48 -11.98
CA GLU A 39 9.03 -12.62 -11.80
C GLU A 39 8.66 -11.32 -11.08
N SER A 40 7.56 -10.68 -11.46
CA SER A 40 7.04 -9.50 -10.77
C SER A 40 6.74 -9.80 -9.30
N LYS A 41 6.16 -10.98 -9.03
CA LYS A 41 5.86 -11.43 -7.67
C LYS A 41 7.11 -11.75 -6.86
N ILE A 42 8.13 -12.32 -7.48
CA ILE A 42 9.45 -12.55 -6.86
C ILE A 42 10.10 -11.21 -6.50
N ALA A 43 10.05 -10.22 -7.40
CA ALA A 43 10.59 -8.89 -7.15
C ALA A 43 9.89 -8.21 -5.95
N GLU A 44 8.56 -8.28 -5.89
CA GLU A 44 7.80 -7.76 -4.74
C GLU A 44 8.17 -8.44 -3.41
N ILE A 45 8.35 -9.77 -3.42
CA ILE A 45 8.68 -10.52 -2.21
C ILE A 45 10.08 -10.18 -1.74
N LYS A 46 11.05 -10.11 -2.66
CA LYS A 46 12.43 -9.70 -2.35
C LYS A 46 12.47 -8.27 -1.80
N GLN A 47 11.71 -7.35 -2.40
CA GLN A 47 11.62 -5.98 -1.89
C GLN A 47 11.03 -5.93 -0.48
N ARG A 48 9.96 -6.70 -0.23
CA ARG A 48 9.37 -6.81 1.12
C ARG A 48 10.33 -7.39 2.16
N GLN A 49 11.21 -8.31 1.78
CA GLN A 49 12.26 -8.82 2.68
C GLN A 49 13.29 -7.73 3.00
N ILE A 50 13.78 -7.03 1.98
CA ILE A 50 14.74 -5.92 2.13
C ILE A 50 14.15 -4.81 3.03
N ASP A 51 12.88 -4.46 2.84
CA ASP A 51 12.20 -3.42 3.62
C ASP A 51 11.96 -3.84 5.09
N ARG A 52 11.82 -5.15 5.35
CA ARG A 52 11.73 -5.71 6.72
C ARG A 52 13.08 -5.76 7.42
N GLU A 53 14.14 -6.05 6.67
CA GLU A 53 15.51 -6.16 7.20
C GLU A 53 16.21 -4.80 7.36
N ARG A 54 15.67 -3.72 6.81
CA ARG A 54 16.15 -2.36 7.09
C ARG A 54 15.99 -2.01 8.57
N ASN A 55 17.10 -1.74 9.25
CA ASN A 55 17.11 -1.23 10.64
C ASN A 55 16.33 0.09 10.80
N ASP A 56 16.21 0.88 9.73
CA ASP A 56 15.49 2.17 9.72
C ASP A 56 13.98 2.01 9.44
N SER A 57 13.47 0.77 9.39
CA SER A 57 12.05 0.45 9.14
C SER A 57 11.05 1.29 9.97
N PRO A 58 11.29 1.60 11.26
CA PRO A 58 10.38 2.45 12.04
C PRO A 58 10.26 3.88 11.49
N VAL A 59 11.38 4.49 11.06
CA VAL A 59 11.39 5.85 10.51
C VAL A 59 10.69 5.87 9.15
N ILE A 60 11.01 4.89 8.30
CA ILE A 60 10.41 4.78 6.95
C ILE A 60 8.89 4.59 7.04
N LYS A 61 8.40 3.84 8.03
CA LYS A 61 6.95 3.64 8.28
C LYS A 61 6.22 4.93 8.65
N GLU A 62 6.90 5.89 9.29
CA GLU A 62 6.29 7.17 9.69
C GLU A 62 6.34 8.24 8.59
N LEU A 63 7.19 8.08 7.57
CA LEU A 63 7.30 9.02 6.45
C LEU A 63 5.99 9.36 5.74
N PRO A 64 5.05 8.42 5.49
CA PRO A 64 3.77 8.75 4.87
C PRO A 64 2.94 9.71 5.73
N LYS A 65 2.98 9.59 7.06
CA LYS A 65 2.26 10.49 7.96
C LYS A 65 2.90 11.87 7.96
N LEU A 66 4.24 11.93 8.07
CA LEU A 66 5.01 13.17 8.01
C LEU A 66 4.77 13.92 6.70
N ARG A 67 4.76 13.21 5.56
CA ARG A 67 4.45 13.78 4.24
C ARG A 67 3.10 14.47 4.23
N ARG A 68 2.04 13.81 4.74
CA ARG A 68 0.70 14.40 4.80
C ARG A 68 0.68 15.68 5.62
N GLN A 69 1.36 15.68 6.77
CA GLN A 69 1.42 16.84 7.65
C GLN A 69 2.20 18.00 7.02
N LEU A 70 3.37 17.74 6.41
CA LEU A 70 4.17 18.76 5.74
C LEU A 70 3.47 19.35 4.52
N THR A 71 2.75 18.53 3.73
CA THR A 71 1.93 19.03 2.63
C THR A 71 0.85 19.97 3.16
N LYS A 72 0.08 19.55 4.18
CA LYS A 72 -0.95 20.40 4.79
C LYS A 72 -0.37 21.69 5.35
N PHE A 73 0.76 21.62 6.05
CA PHE A 73 1.46 22.79 6.56
C PHE A 73 1.88 23.73 5.44
N SER A 74 2.45 23.21 4.35
CA SER A 74 2.88 24.03 3.21
C SER A 74 1.70 24.77 2.57
N THR A 75 0.54 24.12 2.45
CA THR A 75 -0.69 24.73 1.94
C THR A 75 -1.13 25.88 2.84
N ILE A 76 -1.24 25.65 4.15
CA ILE A 76 -1.60 26.68 5.14
C ILE A 76 -0.61 27.84 5.10
N ALA A 77 0.69 27.56 5.02
CA ALA A 77 1.72 28.58 4.96
C ALA A 77 1.58 29.45 3.69
N ILE A 78 1.26 28.86 2.53
CA ILE A 78 0.98 29.61 1.30
C ILE A 78 -0.26 30.48 1.47
N GLU A 79 -1.33 29.94 2.04
CA GLU A 79 -2.60 30.65 2.28
C GLU A 79 -2.42 31.87 3.18
N HIS A 80 -1.52 31.79 4.16
CA HIS A 80 -1.16 32.91 5.05
C HIS A 80 0.00 33.79 4.54
N GLY A 81 0.41 33.65 3.27
CA GLY A 81 1.46 34.48 2.66
C GLY A 81 2.89 34.15 3.09
N ARG A 82 3.10 33.09 3.88
CA ARG A 82 4.41 32.59 4.35
C ARG A 82 5.02 31.59 3.37
N LYS A 83 5.29 32.06 2.15
CA LYS A 83 5.92 31.25 1.08
C LYS A 83 7.32 30.74 1.46
N ASP A 84 8.03 31.48 2.29
CA ASP A 84 9.32 31.09 2.88
C ASP A 84 9.21 29.75 3.64
N LEU A 85 8.20 29.62 4.50
CA LEU A 85 7.95 28.41 5.29
C LEU A 85 7.42 27.26 4.43
N ALA A 86 6.59 27.57 3.43
CA ALA A 86 6.11 26.56 2.50
C ALA A 86 7.27 25.94 1.70
N ASN A 87 8.16 26.79 1.18
CA ASN A 87 9.33 26.35 0.42
C ASN A 87 10.29 25.51 1.28
N SER A 88 10.55 25.92 2.52
CA SER A 88 11.42 25.14 3.41
C SER A 88 10.83 23.78 3.76
N ALA A 89 9.52 23.70 4.02
CA ALA A 89 8.82 22.43 4.27
C ALA A 89 8.85 21.50 3.06
N GLN A 90 8.66 22.05 1.85
CA GLN A 90 8.73 21.28 0.61
C GLN A 90 10.15 20.78 0.31
N LEU A 91 11.17 21.62 0.53
CA LEU A 91 12.58 21.24 0.35
C LEU A 91 12.97 20.14 1.34
N PHE A 92 12.57 20.27 2.60
CA PHE A 92 12.79 19.27 3.63
C PHE A 92 12.11 17.93 3.28
N LEU A 93 10.87 17.98 2.80
CA LEU A 93 10.15 16.80 2.34
C LEU A 93 10.88 16.12 1.17
N ALA A 94 11.40 16.88 0.21
CA ALA A 94 12.15 16.33 -0.93
C ALA A 94 13.45 15.66 -0.46
N ALA A 95 14.20 16.30 0.44
CA ALA A 95 15.45 15.75 0.99
C ALA A 95 15.23 14.45 1.77
N ILE A 96 14.15 14.34 2.54
CA ILE A 96 13.82 13.09 3.24
C ILE A 96 13.44 11.98 2.25
N GLN A 97 12.69 12.32 1.19
CA GLN A 97 12.29 11.33 0.19
C GLN A 97 13.48 10.77 -0.59
N THR A 98 14.51 11.57 -0.86
CA THR A 98 15.74 11.08 -1.50
C THR A 98 16.50 10.17 -0.55
N GLN A 99 16.70 10.58 0.70
CA GLN A 99 17.39 9.77 1.73
C GLN A 99 16.67 8.44 2.02
N ALA A 100 15.34 8.43 2.02
CA ALA A 100 14.56 7.22 2.24
C ALA A 100 14.72 6.19 1.11
N LYS A 101 14.96 6.66 -0.13
CA LYS A 101 15.19 5.83 -1.32
C LYS A 101 16.62 5.30 -1.39
N GLU A 102 17.59 6.01 -0.80
CA GLU A 102 18.96 5.51 -0.72
C GLU A 102 18.96 4.20 0.10
N ALA A 103 19.57 3.16 -0.47
CA ALA A 103 19.69 1.84 0.17
C ALA A 103 20.37 1.99 1.55
N PRO A 104 20.04 1.14 2.54
CA PRO A 104 20.59 1.28 3.88
C PRO A 104 22.12 1.32 3.81
N ALA A 105 22.72 2.38 4.34
CA ALA A 105 24.15 2.45 4.52
C ALA A 105 24.57 1.19 5.28
N LYS A 106 25.49 0.40 4.71
CA LYS A 106 26.02 -0.81 5.36
C LYS A 106 26.35 -0.45 6.81
N PRO A 107 25.89 -1.23 7.81
CA PRO A 107 26.15 -0.91 9.20
C PRO A 107 27.66 -0.74 9.39
N LYS A 108 28.08 0.43 9.87
CA LYS A 108 29.50 0.69 10.16
C LYS A 108 29.94 -0.37 11.16
N SER A 109 30.83 -1.27 10.73
CA SER A 109 31.40 -2.33 11.56
C SER A 109 31.78 -1.75 12.93
N PRO A 110 31.41 -2.39 14.05
CA PRO A 110 31.83 -1.93 15.35
C PRO A 110 33.36 -1.86 15.35
N ARG A 111 33.88 -0.66 15.59
CA ARG A 111 35.33 -0.42 15.73
C ARG A 111 35.77 -1.30 16.89
N LYS A 112 36.53 -2.37 16.62
CA LYS A 112 37.04 -3.28 17.65
C LYS A 112 37.75 -2.40 18.69
N LYS A 113 37.19 -2.29 19.90
CA LYS A 113 37.88 -1.63 21.00
C LYS A 113 39.13 -2.47 21.28
N ALA A 114 40.30 -1.86 21.09
CA ALA A 114 41.55 -2.48 21.50
C ALA A 114 41.45 -2.81 23.00
N LYS A 115 41.76 -4.06 23.34
CA LYS A 115 41.81 -4.53 24.72
C LYS A 115 43.03 -3.85 25.36
N VAL A 116 42.78 -3.04 26.39
CA VAL A 116 43.81 -2.49 27.29
C VAL A 116 44.22 -3.59 28.26
#